data_AF-P38587-F1
#
_entry.id   AF-P38587-F1
#
_cell.length_a   1.000
_cell.length_b   1.000
_cell.length_c   1.000
_cell.angle_alpha   90.00
_cell.angle_beta   90.00
_cell.angle_gamma   90.00
#
_symmetry.space_group_name_H-M   'P 1'
#
loop_
_entity.id
_entity.type
_entity.pdbx_description
1 polymer ?
#
loop_
_entity_poly.entity_id
_entity_poly.type
_entity_poly.pdbx_seq_one_letter_code
_entity_poly.pdbx_strand_id
1 'polypeptide(L)' 'DGQSIYESGTSPTCASCHDRGTAGAPKINEPGDWDGIDLDAEALVDSTMDGKGAMPAYDGRADRDEVKEAVEYMLSTIE' A
#
# COMPACT_ATOMS: atom_id res chain seq x y z
N ASP A 1 -4.97 -4.67 12.64
CA ASP A 1 -5.94 -3.91 11.84
C ASP A 1 -5.16 -3.13 10.80
N GLY A 2 -5.80 -2.85 9.66
CA GLY A 2 -5.11 -2.29 8.49
C GLY A 2 -4.39 -0.97 8.74
N GLN A 3 -4.96 -0.08 9.57
CA GLN A 3 -4.32 1.18 9.91
C GLN A 3 -3.00 0.95 10.68
N SER A 4 -3.04 0.12 11.72
CA SER A 4 -1.84 -0.20 12.50
C SER A 4 -0.73 -0.82 11.65
N ILE A 5 -1.10 -1.68 10.69
CA ILE A 5 -0.16 -2.31 9.76
C ILE A 5 0.45 -1.28 8.82
N TYR A 6 -0.38 -0.42 8.22
CA TYR A 6 0.06 0.68 7.36
C TYR A 6 1.05 1.63 8.07
N GLU A 7 0.75 2.00 9.31
CA GLU A 7 1.55 2.96 10.09
C GLU A 7 2.89 2.37 10.53
N SER A 8 2.90 1.10 10.99
CA SER A 8 4.08 0.54 11.67
C SER A 8 4.28 -0.98 11.57
N GLY A 9 3.34 -1.74 11.01
CA GLY A 9 3.39 -3.21 11.01
C GLY A 9 4.34 -3.82 9.99
N THR A 10 4.87 -3.04 9.05
CA THR A 10 5.73 -3.53 7.96
C THR A 10 7.12 -2.88 7.98
N SER A 11 8.13 -3.53 7.37
CA SER A 11 9.49 -2.98 7.24
C SER A 11 10.02 -3.05 5.80
N PRO A 12 10.17 -1.90 5.09
CA PRO A 12 9.84 -0.53 5.52
C PRO A 12 8.34 -0.35 5.80
N THR A 13 7.94 0.71 6.50
CA THR A 13 6.51 0.96 6.79
C THR A 13 5.81 1.56 5.57
N CYS A 14 4.55 1.21 5.33
CA CYS A 14 3.76 1.74 4.22
C CYS A 14 3.65 3.28 4.28
N ALA A 15 3.34 3.80 5.48
CA ALA A 15 3.25 5.23 5.78
C ALA A 15 4.52 6.02 5.40
N SER A 16 5.71 5.42 5.52
CA SER A 16 6.98 6.10 5.22
C SER A 16 7.05 6.64 3.78
N CYS A 17 6.35 5.98 2.85
CA CYS A 17 6.28 6.36 1.44
C CYS A 17 4.92 6.97 1.08
N HIS A 18 3.81 6.36 1.48
CA HIS A 18 2.46 6.72 1.04
C HIS A 18 1.88 7.96 1.74
N ASP A 19 2.40 8.39 2.89
CA ASP A 19 1.94 9.65 3.50
C ASP A 19 2.39 10.88 2.70
N ARG A 20 3.54 10.78 2.01
CA ARG A 20 4.21 11.91 1.34
C ARG A 20 4.30 11.76 -0.18
N GLY A 21 3.87 10.61 -0.71
CA GLY A 21 4.05 10.26 -2.12
C GLY A 21 5.51 10.11 -2.51
N THR A 22 6.32 9.54 -1.61
CA THR A 22 7.76 9.38 -1.82
C THR A 22 8.02 8.58 -3.09
N ALA A 23 8.90 9.09 -3.95
CA ALA A 23 9.22 8.50 -5.26
C ALA A 23 8.00 8.25 -6.17
N GLY A 24 6.91 9.00 -6.00
CA GLY A 24 5.69 8.87 -6.79
C GLY A 24 4.74 7.78 -6.29
N ALA A 25 4.89 7.33 -5.04
CA ALA A 25 3.90 6.45 -4.41
C ALA A 25 2.52 7.14 -4.36
N PRO A 26 1.42 6.45 -4.67
CA PRO A 26 0.08 7.04 -4.58
C PRO A 26 -0.27 7.34 -3.12
N LYS A 27 -0.65 8.57 -2.81
CA LYS A 27 -0.87 8.97 -1.41
C LYS A 27 -2.19 8.46 -0.85
N ILE A 28 -2.24 8.25 0.46
CA ILE A 28 -3.53 8.15 1.16
C ILE A 28 -4.27 9.50 1.13
N ASN A 29 -5.60 9.48 1.19
CA ASN A 29 -6.47 10.68 1.11
C ASN A 29 -6.29 11.54 -0.16
N GLU A 30 -5.75 10.98 -1.24
CA GLU A 30 -5.51 11.70 -2.49
C GLU A 30 -6.02 10.88 -3.68
N PRO A 31 -7.35 10.83 -3.92
CA PRO A 31 -7.95 9.96 -4.92
C PRO A 31 -7.36 10.09 -6.33
N GLY A 32 -6.94 11.31 -6.71
CA GLY A 32 -6.34 11.57 -8.02
C GLY A 32 -5.01 10.84 -8.28
N ASP A 33 -4.29 10.44 -7.24
CA ASP A 33 -3.07 9.61 -7.39
C ASP A 33 -3.40 8.16 -7.78
N TRP A 34 -4.66 7.73 -7.58
CA TRP A 34 -5.15 6.38 -7.84
C TRP A 34 -5.90 6.26 -9.17
N ASP A 35 -6.11 7.36 -9.88
CA ASP A 35 -6.76 7.38 -11.18
C ASP A 35 -5.99 6.52 -12.20
N GLY A 36 -6.68 5.54 -12.79
CA GLY A 36 -6.10 4.63 -13.79
C GLY A 36 -5.32 3.45 -13.21
N ILE A 37 -5.25 3.33 -11.88
CA ILE A 37 -4.78 2.11 -11.20
C ILE A 37 -5.96 1.13 -11.09
N ASP A 38 -5.70 -0.17 -11.27
CA ASP A 38 -6.68 -1.20 -10.95
C ASP A 38 -6.84 -1.28 -9.42
N LEU A 39 -8.02 -0.92 -8.92
CA LEU A 39 -8.31 -0.87 -7.48
C LEU A 39 -8.88 -2.19 -6.94
N ASP A 40 -8.81 -3.28 -7.71
CA ASP A 40 -9.03 -4.61 -7.15
C ASP A 40 -8.00 -4.90 -6.04
N ALA A 41 -8.49 -5.25 -4.85
CA ALA A 41 -7.64 -5.43 -3.68
C ALA A 41 -6.63 -6.57 -3.86
N GLU A 42 -6.99 -7.67 -4.51
CA GLU A 42 -6.06 -8.78 -4.75
C GLU A 42 -4.97 -8.39 -5.76
N ALA A 43 -5.32 -7.64 -6.81
CA ALA A 43 -4.35 -7.12 -7.77
C ALA A 43 -3.34 -6.16 -7.13
N LEU A 44 -3.78 -5.31 -6.20
CA LEU A 44 -2.91 -4.41 -5.43
C LEU A 44 -2.02 -5.17 -4.45
N VAL A 45 -2.56 -6.19 -3.78
CA VAL A 45 -1.77 -7.07 -2.91
C VAL A 45 -0.69 -7.79 -3.72
N ASP A 46 -1.02 -8.37 -4.88
CA ASP A 46 -0.04 -8.99 -5.79
C ASP A 46 1.07 -8.01 -6.19
N SER A 47 0.69 -6.79 -6.61
CA SER A 47 1.68 -5.75 -6.94
C SER A 47 2.55 -5.36 -5.75
N THR A 48 2.05 -5.50 -4.52
CA THR A 48 2.81 -5.20 -3.30
C THR A 48 3.76 -6.33 -2.92
N MET A 49 3.31 -7.57 -3.06
CA MET A 49 4.14 -8.76 -2.85
C MET A 49 5.32 -8.78 -3.83
N ASP A 50 5.06 -8.51 -5.11
CA ASP A 50 6.08 -8.46 -6.17
C ASP A 50 6.95 -7.19 -6.15
N GLY A 51 6.43 -6.11 -5.55
CA GLY A 51 7.02 -4.78 -5.59
C GLY A 51 6.74 -4.05 -6.91
N LYS A 52 6.82 -2.72 -6.88
CA LYS A 52 6.53 -1.87 -8.04
C LYS A 52 7.35 -0.59 -8.03
N GLY A 53 8.16 -0.37 -9.06
CA GLY A 53 8.97 0.84 -9.19
C GLY A 53 9.92 1.00 -8.00
N ALA A 54 9.72 2.04 -7.19
CA ALA A 54 10.51 2.29 -5.99
C ALA A 54 10.02 1.51 -4.75
N MET A 55 8.82 0.93 -4.79
CA MET A 55 8.30 0.12 -3.69
C MET A 55 8.98 -1.26 -3.70
N PRO A 56 9.68 -1.65 -2.62
CA PRO A 56 10.32 -2.97 -2.55
C PRO A 56 9.26 -4.07 -2.54
N ALA A 57 9.64 -5.27 -2.99
CA ALA A 57 8.84 -6.48 -2.83
C ALA A 57 8.62 -6.77 -1.34
N TYR A 58 7.36 -7.04 -0.96
CA TYR A 58 6.98 -7.42 0.40
C TYR A 58 6.90 -8.93 0.64
N ASP A 59 7.06 -9.75 -0.41
CA ASP A 59 7.23 -11.18 -0.21
C ASP A 59 8.42 -11.47 0.72
N GLY A 60 8.17 -12.21 1.79
CA GLY A 60 9.11 -12.47 2.88
C GLY A 60 9.34 -11.32 3.88
N ARG A 61 8.65 -10.17 3.74
CA ARG A 61 8.73 -9.03 4.67
C ARG A 61 7.46 -8.84 5.51
N ALA A 62 6.31 -9.19 4.95
CA ALA A 62 5.00 -9.16 5.59
C ALA A 62 4.17 -10.33 5.06
N ASP A 63 3.24 -10.82 5.88
CA ASP A 63 2.30 -11.84 5.41
C ASP A 63 1.29 -11.22 4.43
N ARG A 64 0.85 -12.01 3.46
CA ARG A 64 -0.09 -11.54 2.42
C ARG A 64 -1.37 -10.96 3.03
N ASP A 65 -1.87 -11.55 4.10
CA ASP A 65 -3.06 -11.09 4.82
C ASP A 65 -2.81 -9.73 5.49
N GLU A 66 -1.62 -9.48 6.04
CA GLU A 66 -1.27 -8.18 6.61
C GLU A 66 -1.20 -7.10 5.54
N VAL A 67 -0.59 -7.42 4.39
CA VAL A 67 -0.54 -6.54 3.23
C VAL A 67 -1.96 -6.22 2.75
N LYS A 68 -2.85 -7.21 2.71
CA LYS A 68 -4.25 -7.01 2.34
C LYS A 68 -4.97 -6.07 3.29
N GLU A 69 -4.84 -6.24 4.61
CA GLU A 69 -5.43 -5.32 5.59
C GLU A 69 -4.93 -3.88 5.38
N ALA A 70 -3.64 -3.68 5.11
CA ALA A 70 -3.08 -2.35 4.84
C ALA A 70 -3.58 -1.74 3.52
N VAL A 71 -3.70 -2.55 2.46
CA VAL A 71 -4.25 -2.12 1.17
C VAL A 71 -5.71 -1.69 1.31
N GLU A 72 -6.53 -2.49 2.00
CA GLU A 72 -7.94 -2.17 2.27
C GLU A 72 -8.08 -0.87 3.07
N TYR A 73 -7.20 -0.66 4.06
CA TYR A 73 -7.13 0.62 4.78
C TYR A 73 -6.83 1.78 3.83
N MET A 74 -5.80 1.68 2.98
CA MET A 74 -5.44 2.75 2.05
C MET A 74 -6.59 3.06 1.07
N LEU A 75 -7.24 2.03 0.53
CA LEU A 75 -8.41 2.19 -0.35
C LEU A 75 -9.57 2.88 0.36
N SER A 76 -9.80 2.60 1.65
CA SER A 76 -10.84 3.28 2.44
C SER A 76 -10.59 4.78 2.64
N THR A 77 -9.35 5.26 2.42
CA THR A 77 -9.02 6.69 2.54
C THR A 77 -9.28 7.51 1.28
N ILE A 78 -9.57 6.86 0.15
CA ILE A 78 -9.75 7.53 -1.15
C ILE A 78 -11.20 7.51 -1.65
N GLU A 79 -12.13 7.11 -0.78
CA GLU A 79 -13.58 7.15 -1.00
C GLU A 79 -14.20 8.54 -0.73
#